data_AF-A0A1H3AUZ9-F1
#
_entry.id   AF-A0A1H3AUZ9-F1
#
_cell.length_a   1.000
_cell.length_b   1.000
_cell.length_c   1.000
_cell.angle_alpha   90.00
_cell.angle_beta   90.00
_cell.angle_gamma   90.00
#
_symmetry.space_group_name_H-M   'P 1'
#
loop_
_entity.id
_entity.type
_entity.pdbx_description
1 polymer ?
#
loop_
_entity_poly.entity_id
_entity_poly.type
_entity_poly.pdbx_seq_one_letter_code
_entity_poly.pdbx_strand_id
1 'polypeptide(L)' 'MSIINQKDLVLTYKKEDDSNYSLTVADYKDGITDAEVKTGAQAILTQDIFAPGGMDLTALVSAKRVDKTTTDVSLAD' A
#
# COMPACT_ATOMS: atom_id res chain seq x y z
N MET A 1 -23.60 -8.44 -14.41
CA MET A 1 -23.00 -7.13 -14.06
C MET A 1 -22.06 -7.38 -12.90
N SER A 2 -20.75 -7.30 -13.11
CA SER A 2 -19.76 -7.48 -12.03
C SER A 2 -19.24 -6.11 -11.64
N ILE A 3 -19.42 -5.75 -10.38
CA ILE A 3 -18.75 -4.61 -9.76
C ILE A 3 -17.53 -5.15 -9.03
N ILE A 4 -16.33 -4.72 -9.45
CA ILE A 4 -15.09 -5.05 -8.75
C ILE A 4 -14.71 -3.82 -7.94
N ASN A 5 -14.85 -3.92 -6.62
CA ASN A 5 -14.35 -2.94 -5.67
C ASN A 5 -12.98 -3.40 -5.20
N GLN A 6 -11.93 -2.71 -5.66
CA GLN A 6 -10.56 -2.98 -5.25
C GLN A 6 -10.11 -1.84 -4.32
N LYS A 7 -9.72 -2.21 -3.10
CA LYS A 7 -9.23 -1.31 -2.07
C LYS A 7 -7.79 -1.65 -1.78
N ASP A 8 -6.87 -0.90 -2.37
CA ASP A 8 -5.44 -1.11 -2.21
C ASP A 8 -4.81 0.03 -1.40
N LEU A 9 -4.08 -0.32 -0.36
CA LEU A 9 -3.25 0.61 0.38
C LEU A 9 -1.82 0.46 -0.12
N VAL A 10 -1.31 1.50 -0.77
CA VAL A 10 0.04 1.54 -1.32
C VAL A 10 0.92 2.39 -0.41
N LEU A 11 1.94 1.77 0.16
CA LEU A 11 2.93 2.39 1.02
C LEU A 11 4.27 2.38 0.31
N THR A 12 4.86 3.55 0.06
CA THR A 12 6.19 3.65 -0.55
C THR A 12 7.21 4.04 0.51
N TYR A 13 8.24 3.24 0.66
CA TYR A 13 9.39 3.45 1.52
C TYR A 13 10.63 3.73 0.69
N LYS A 14 11.58 4.42 1.30
CA LYS A 14 12.95 4.59 0.81
C LYS A 14 13.81 3.53 1.47
N LYS A 15 14.66 2.88 0.68
CA LYS A 15 15.68 1.95 1.17
C LYS A 15 16.99 2.69 1.43
N GLU A 16 17.95 2.03 2.06
CA GLU A 16 19.30 2.59 2.25
C GLU A 16 20.00 2.91 0.92
N ASP A 17 19.78 2.10 -0.10
CA ASP A 17 20.31 2.26 -1.47
C ASP A 17 19.61 3.35 -2.31
N ASP A 18 18.94 4.30 -1.66
CA ASP A 18 18.13 5.37 -2.27
C ASP A 18 16.93 4.90 -3.13
N SER A 19 16.84 3.60 -3.40
CA SER A 19 15.77 2.93 -4.13
C SER A 19 14.42 2.96 -3.38
N ASN A 20 13.32 3.09 -4.11
CA ASN A 20 11.97 3.06 -3.53
C ASN A 20 11.43 1.64 -3.46
N TYR A 21 10.86 1.27 -2.31
CA TYR A 21 10.12 0.02 -2.12
C TYR A 21 8.64 0.32 -1.96
N SER A 22 7.80 -0.26 -2.80
CA SER A 22 6.35 -0.09 -2.72
C SER A 22 5.70 -1.36 -2.17
N LEU A 23 5.01 -1.22 -1.04
CA LEU A 23 4.22 -2.25 -0.40
C LEU A 23 2.74 -2.01 -0.72
N THR A 24 2.12 -2.93 -1.44
CA THR A 24 0.68 -2.88 -1.73
C THR A 24 -0.04 -3.85 -0.81
N VAL A 25 -0.98 -3.35 -0.03
CA VAL A 25 -1.89 -4.13 0.81
C VAL A 25 -3.25 -4.11 0.14
N ALA A 26 -3.62 -5.22 -0.51
CA ALA A 26 -4.94 -5.42 -1.07
C ALA A 26 -5.97 -5.69 0.03
N ASP A 27 -7.23 -5.33 -0.23
CA ASP A 27 -8.35 -5.45 0.72
C ASP A 27 -8.03 -4.82 2.08
N TYR A 28 -7.50 -3.59 2.07
CA TYR A 28 -7.21 -2.88 3.31
C TYR A 28 -8.52 -2.69 4.13
N LYS A 29 -8.38 -2.79 5.46
CA LYS A 29 -9.53 -2.74 6.37
C LYS A 29 -10.35 -1.47 6.18
N ASP A 30 -11.66 -1.63 6.02
CA ASP A 30 -12.59 -0.51 5.91
C ASP A 30 -12.58 0.34 7.19
N GLY A 31 -12.42 1.64 7.04
CA GLY A 31 -12.27 2.57 8.16
C GLY A 31 -10.86 2.61 8.77
N ILE A 32 -9.83 2.05 8.11
CA ILE A 32 -8.45 2.24 8.54
C ILE A 32 -8.12 3.73 8.60
N THR A 33 -7.69 4.19 9.76
CA THR A 33 -7.36 5.61 9.96
C THR A 33 -5.94 5.90 9.50
N ASP A 34 -5.66 7.16 9.24
CA ASP A 34 -4.34 7.63 8.79
C ASP A 34 -3.30 7.45 9.90
N ALA A 35 -3.75 7.53 11.16
CA ALA A 35 -2.96 7.20 12.33
C ALA A 35 -2.55 5.71 12.33
N GLU A 36 -3.48 4.79 12.08
CA GLU A 36 -3.14 3.35 12.02
C GLU A 36 -2.21 3.03 10.86
N VAL A 37 -2.44 3.61 9.68
CA VAL A 37 -1.52 3.47 8.53
C VAL A 37 -0.12 3.99 8.89
N LYS A 38 -0.02 5.17 9.52
CA LYS A 38 1.27 5.71 9.97
C LYS A 38 1.94 4.85 11.04
N THR A 39 1.18 4.35 12.01
CA THR A 39 1.71 3.49 13.07
C THR A 39 2.21 2.17 12.50
N GLY A 40 1.44 1.54 11.61
CA GLY A 40 1.87 0.34 10.89
C GLY A 40 3.13 0.61 10.05
N ALA A 41 3.17 1.74 9.35
CA ALA A 41 4.34 2.12 8.55
C ALA A 41 5.59 2.40 9.39
N GLN A 42 5.44 3.05 10.54
CA GLN A 42 6.53 3.24 11.48
C GLN A 42 6.95 1.93 12.16
N ALA A 43 6.01 1.04 12.44
CA ALA A 43 6.32 -0.29 12.97
C ALA A 43 7.16 -1.09 11.98
N ILE A 44 6.88 -1.00 10.68
CA ILE A 44 7.69 -1.61 9.61
C ILE A 44 9.13 -1.09 9.64
N LEU A 45 9.34 0.22 9.82
CA LEU A 45 10.66 0.83 9.96
C LEU A 45 11.35 0.44 11.29
N THR A 46 10.60 0.43 12.39
CA THR A 46 11.13 0.20 13.75
C THR A 46 11.48 -1.25 13.99
N GLN A 47 10.65 -2.16 13.49
CA GLN A 47 10.91 -3.59 13.63
C GLN A 47 12.02 -4.05 12.70
N ASP A 48 12.33 -3.28 11.64
CA ASP A 48 13.41 -3.58 10.69
C ASP A 48 13.29 -4.98 10.05
N ILE A 49 12.10 -5.60 10.16
CA ILE A 49 11.81 -6.96 9.69
C ILE A 49 11.58 -7.01 8.18
N PHE A 50 11.39 -5.85 7.55
CA PHE A 50 11.25 -5.73 6.11
C PHE A 50 12.56 -5.22 5.53
N ALA A 51 13.42 -6.15 5.10
CA ALA A 51 14.62 -5.88 4.32
C ALA A 51 14.44 -6.37 2.87
N PRO A 52 13.62 -5.69 2.03
CA PRO A 52 13.37 -6.12 0.67
C PRO A 52 14.65 -6.05 -0.19
N GLY A 53 15.21 -7.23 -0.47
CA GLY A 53 16.49 -7.38 -1.15
C GLY A 53 17.70 -7.33 -0.20
N GLY A 54 17.50 -7.52 1.10
CA GLY A 54 18.56 -7.49 2.12
C GLY A 54 19.00 -6.08 2.53
N MET A 55 18.19 -5.06 2.24
CA MET A 55 18.47 -3.67 2.63
C MET A 55 17.29 -3.07 3.37
N ASP A 56 17.61 -2.36 4.43
CA ASP A 56 16.65 -1.84 5.38
C ASP A 56 15.91 -0.63 4.81
N LEU A 57 14.73 -0.40 5.36
CA LEU A 57 13.88 0.73 5.00
C LEU A 57 14.30 1.94 5.83
N THR A 58 14.77 3.01 5.18
CA THR A 58 15.28 4.22 5.85
C THR A 58 14.19 5.21 6.22
N ALA A 59 13.16 5.35 5.38
CA ALA A 59 12.07 6.29 5.63
C ALA A 59 10.79 5.94 4.86
N LEU A 60 9.63 6.30 5.40
CA LEU A 60 8.38 6.31 4.65
C LEU A 60 8.35 7.54 3.72
N VAL A 61 8.20 7.30 2.42
CA VAL A 61 8.12 8.36 1.39
C VAL A 61 6.68 8.79 1.19
N SER A 62 5.76 7.83 1.05
CA SER A 62 4.35 8.13 0.82
C SER A 62 3.43 7.00 1.26
N ALA A 63 2.19 7.35 1.59
CA ALA A 63 1.11 6.40 1.86
C ALA A 63 -0.12 6.87 1.07
N LYS A 64 -0.65 5.99 0.23
CA LYS A 64 -1.80 6.28 -0.64
C LYS A 64 -2.86 5.19 -0.50
N ARG A 65 -4.10 5.60 -0.21
CA ARG A 65 -5.28 4.74 -0.36
C ARG A 65 -5.76 4.81 -1.80
N VAL A 66 -5.98 3.67 -2.42
CA VAL A 66 -6.46 3.52 -3.79
C VAL A 66 -7.78 2.77 -3.73
N ASP A 67 -8.86 3.51 -3.97
CA ASP A 67 -10.20 2.97 -4.09
C ASP A 67 -10.57 2.94 -5.57
N LYS A 68 -10.56 1.74 -6.16
CA LYS A 68 -10.90 1.54 -7.57
C LYS A 68 -12.24 0.82 -7.67
N THR A 69 -13.22 1.48 -8.29
CA THR A 69 -14.48 0.86 -8.67
C THR A 69 -14.43 0.59 -10.16
N THR A 70 -14.45 -0.69 -10.55
CA THR A 70 -14.52 -1.09 -11.97
C THR A 70 -15.91 -1.65 -12.25
N THR A 71 -16.56 -1.09 -13.25
CA THR A 71 -17.87 -1.54 -13.74
C THR A 71 -17.71 -2.05 -15.15
N ASP A 72 -17.88 -3.35 -15.35
CA ASP A 72 -17.93 -3.92 -16.70
C ASP A 72 -19.17 -3.43 -17.44
N VAL A 73 -18.96 -2.82 -18.61
CA VAL A 73 -20.03 -2.42 -19.53
C VAL A 73 -20.10 -3.47 -20.63
N SER A 74 -21.19 -4.23 -20.66
CA SER A 74 -21.47 -5.16 -21.75
C SER A 74 -21.83 -4.36 -23.00
N LEU A 75 -20.86 -4.21 -23.92
CA LEU A 75 -21.13 -3.80 -25.29
C LEU A 75 -21.66 -5.01 -26.05
N ALA A 76 -22.94 -5.32 -25.83
CA ALA A 76 -23.67 -6.26 -26.66
C ALA A 76 -24.32 -5.46 -27.80
N ASP A 77 -23.80 -5.63 -29.01
CA ASP A 77 -24.57 -5.49 -30.26
C ASP A 77 -25.04 -6.89 -30.69
#